data_AF-A0A084T790-F1
#
_entry.id   AF-A0A084T790-F1
#
_cell.length_a   1.000
_cell.length_b   1.000
_cell.length_c   1.000
_cell.angle_alpha   90.00
_cell.angle_beta   90.00
_cell.angle_gamma   90.00
#
_symmetry.space_group_name_H-M   'P 1'
#
loop_
_entity.id
_entity.type
_entity.pdbx_description
1 polymer ?
#
loop_
_entity_poly.entity_id
_entity_poly.type
_entity_poly.pdbx_seq_one_letter_code
_entity_poly.pdbx_strand_id
1 'polypeptide(L)' 'MNRKKKINQIHKARMKKANAKKNGAGKNKPRYISKAERAKMEAEQEAQNNNEMLDAPEQATS' A
#
# COMPACT_ATOMS: atom_id res chain seq x y z
N MET A 1 -29.72 -25.43 12.25
CA MET A 1 -28.32 -24.93 12.28
C MET A 1 -27.98 -24.50 13.70
N ASN A 2 -27.00 -25.14 14.32
CA ASN A 2 -26.64 -24.85 15.71
C ASN A 2 -26.15 -23.41 15.88
N ARG A 3 -26.52 -22.76 16.99
CA ARG A 3 -26.19 -21.37 17.32
C ARG A 3 -24.71 -21.02 17.10
N LYS A 4 -23.82 -21.94 17.49
CA LYS A 4 -22.35 -21.85 17.31
C LYS A 4 -21.95 -21.69 15.83
N LYS A 5 -22.56 -22.45 14.93
CA LYS A 5 -22.30 -22.37 13.48
C LYS A 5 -22.76 -21.02 12.91
N LYS A 6 -23.89 -20.48 13.41
CA LYS A 6 -24.43 -19.17 13.00
C LYS A 6 -23.52 -18.01 13.37
N ILE A 7 -23.04 -18.00 14.61
CA ILE A 7 -22.13 -16.95 15.09
C ILE A 7 -20.84 -16.95 14.26
N ASN A 8 -20.25 -18.13 14.01
CA ASN A 8 -19.03 -18.25 13.22
C ASN A 8 -19.22 -17.78 11.77
N GLN A 9 -20.35 -18.12 11.14
CA GLN A 9 -20.64 -17.64 9.79
C GLN A 9 -20.79 -16.12 9.73
N ILE A 10 -21.51 -15.52 10.68
CA ILE A 10 -21.69 -14.06 10.77
C ILE A 10 -20.34 -13.37 11.00
N HIS A 11 -19.52 -13.90 11.91
CA HIS A 11 -18.20 -13.33 12.20
C HIS A 11 -17.29 -13.34 10.97
N LYS A 12 -17.19 -14.49 10.28
CA LYS A 12 -16.41 -14.60 9.03
C LYS A 12 -16.90 -13.64 7.94
N ALA A 13 -18.20 -13.50 7.77
CA ALA A 13 -18.79 -12.57 6.81
C ALA A 13 -18.43 -11.11 7.13
N ARG A 14 -18.49 -10.71 8.40
CA ARG A 14 -18.09 -9.36 8.86
C ARG A 14 -16.60 -9.10 8.63
N MET A 15 -15.74 -10.05 8.98
CA MET A 15 -14.30 -9.94 8.75
C MET A 15 -13.97 -9.80 7.26
N LYS A 16 -14.60 -10.61 6.40
CA LYS A 16 -14.42 -10.51 4.94
C LYS A 16 -14.86 -9.13 4.41
N LYS A 17 -15.99 -8.60 4.88
CA LYS A 17 -16.47 -7.27 4.50
C LYS A 17 -15.55 -6.15 4.97
N ALA A 18 -15.03 -6.25 6.19
CA ALA A 18 -14.07 -5.28 6.73
C ALA A 18 -12.74 -5.31 5.95
N ASN A 19 -12.21 -6.49 5.66
CA ASN A 19 -10.98 -6.64 4.87
C ASN A 19 -11.16 -6.17 3.43
N ALA A 20 -12.30 -6.44 2.80
CA ALA A 20 -12.62 -5.91 1.47
C ALA A 20 -12.72 -4.39 1.46
N LYS A 21 -13.26 -3.76 2.51
CA LYS A 21 -13.27 -2.29 2.63
C LYS A 21 -11.88 -1.69 2.84
N LYS A 22 -11.06 -2.32 3.70
CA LYS A 22 -9.68 -1.88 3.97
C LYS A 22 -8.75 -2.07 2.76
N ASN A 23 -8.90 -3.17 2.03
CA ASN A 23 -7.99 -3.53 0.93
C ASN A 23 -8.53 -3.21 -0.48
N GLY A 24 -9.85 -3.00 -0.62
CA GLY A 24 -10.52 -2.80 -1.92
C GLY A 24 -10.30 -1.41 -2.52
N ALA A 25 -9.79 -0.45 -1.76
CA ALA A 25 -9.52 0.90 -2.24
C ALA A 25 -8.13 1.09 -2.87
N GLY A 26 -7.22 0.11 -2.84
CA GLY A 26 -5.86 0.39 -3.31
C GLY A 26 -4.84 -0.75 -3.46
N LYS A 27 -5.16 -2.04 -3.23
CA LYS A 27 -4.11 -3.08 -3.34
C LYS A 27 -3.80 -3.56 -4.76
N ASN A 28 -4.77 -3.52 -5.67
CA ASN A 28 -4.59 -4.07 -7.04
C ASN A 28 -4.84 -3.04 -8.13
N LYS A 29 -5.18 -1.80 -7.77
CA LYS A 29 -5.38 -0.71 -8.71
C LYS A 29 -4.46 0.43 -8.30
N PRO A 30 -3.55 0.90 -9.15
CA PRO A 30 -2.88 2.15 -8.89
C PRO A 30 -3.97 3.21 -8.70
N ARG A 31 -3.86 4.03 -7.64
CA ARG A 31 -4.74 5.19 -7.46
C ARG A 31 -4.73 5.98 -8.76
N TYR A 32 -5.91 6.27 -9.30
CA TYR A 32 -6.03 7.09 -10.49
C TYR A 32 -5.70 8.52 -10.08
N ILE A 33 -4.45 8.91 -10.32
CA ILE A 33 -3.93 10.26 -10.13
C ILE A 33 -3.97 10.98 -11.48
N SER A 34 -4.27 12.27 -11.47
CA SER A 34 -4.30 13.08 -12.70
C SER A 34 -2.90 13.19 -13.33
N LYS A 35 -2.81 13.56 -14.61
CA LYS A 35 -1.52 13.78 -15.30
C LYS A 35 -0.60 14.74 -14.52
N ALA A 36 -1.18 15.78 -13.91
CA ALA A 36 -0.44 16.74 -13.10
C ALA A 36 0.06 16.16 -11.78
N GLU A 37 -0.73 15.31 -11.11
CA GLU A 37 -0.31 14.66 -9.87
C GLU A 37 0.75 13.58 -10.10
N ARG A 38 0.71 12.87 -11.23
CA ARG A 38 1.75 11.91 -11.60
C ARG A 38 3.11 12.61 -11.80
N ALA A 39 3.13 13.74 -12.49
CA ALA A 39 4.36 14.53 -12.68
C ALA A 39 4.93 15.06 -11.36
N LYS A 40 4.06 15.48 -10.42
CA LYS A 40 4.49 15.91 -9.08
C LYS A 40 5.10 14.77 -8.27
N MET A 41 4.47 13.60 -8.27
CA MET A 41 5.03 12.45 -7.54
C MET A 41 6.30 11.92 -8.19
N GLU A 42 6.43 11.94 -9.52
CA GLU A 42 7.67 11.55 -10.21
C GLU A 42 8.83 12.49 -9.86
N ALA A 43 8.60 13.82 -9.86
CA ALA A 43 9.60 14.80 -9.45
C ALA A 43 10.00 14.68 -7.95
N GLU A 44 9.04 14.43 -7.07
CA GLU A 44 9.31 14.20 -5.64
C GLU A 44 10.06 12.88 -5.41
N GLN A 45 9.73 11.83 -6.17
CA GLN A 45 10.39 10.53 -6.09
C GLN A 45 11.81 10.59 -6.65
N GLU A 46 12.04 11.32 -7.75
CA GLU A 46 13.38 11.63 -8.26
C GLU A 46 14.21 12.44 -7.26
N ALA A 47 13.62 13.43 -6.58
CA ALA A 47 14.32 14.19 -5.54
C ALA A 47 14.71 13.32 -4.33
N GLN A 48 13.85 12.38 -3.92
CA GLN A 48 14.14 11.44 -2.84
C GLN A 48 15.21 10.40 -3.24
N ASN A 49 15.11 9.83 -4.45
CA ASN A 49 16.08 8.87 -4.96
C ASN A 49 17.48 9.49 -5.15
N ASN A 50 17.57 10.75 -5.58
CA ASN A 50 18.85 11.47 -5.67
C ASN A 50 19.46 11.75 -4.29
N ASN A 51 18.64 11.93 -3.26
CA ASN A 51 19.13 12.17 -1.90
C ASN A 51 19.67 10.88 -1.25
N GLU A 52 19.09 9.72 -1.53
CA GLU A 52 19.59 8.42 -1.05
C GLU A 52 20.91 7.99 -1.74
N MET A 53 21.18 8.48 -2.95
CA MET A 53 22.43 8.20 -3.66
C MET A 53 23.64 9.00 -3.15
N LEU A 54 23.41 10.09 -2.39
CA LEU A 54 24.45 10.97 -1.86
C LEU A 54 24.92 10.58 -0.44
N ASP A 55 24.29 9.60 0.20
CA ASP A 55 24.64 9.12 1.56
C ASP A 55 25.37 7.77 1.54
N ALA A 56 25.81 7.27 0.38
CA ALA A 56 26.65 6.07 0.34
C ALA A 56 28.05 6.39 0.88
N PRO A 57 28.48 5.84 2.04
CA PRO A 57 29.84 6.04 2.50
C PRO A 57 30.81 5.31 1.56
N GLU A 58 31.63 6.07 0.84
CA GLU A 58 32.91 5.57 0.32
C GLU A 58 33.72 5.01 1.49
N GLN A 59 33.75 3.69 1.68
CA GLN A 59 34.75 3.08 2.56
C GLN A 59 35.29 1.76 2.00
N ALA A 60 36.61 1.82 1.79
CA ALA A 60 37.61 0.77 1.85
C ALA A 60 37.75 -0.19 0.66
N THR A 61 38.45 0.28 -0.37
CA THR A 61 39.47 -0.53 -1.03
C THR A 61 40.66 -0.72 -0.08
N SER A 62 40.97 -1.97 0.28
CA SER A 62 42.30 -2.39 0.75
C SER A 62 42.51 -3.86 0.37
#